data_AF-A0A382HJQ1-F1
#
_entry.id   AF-A0A382HJQ1-F1
#
_cell.length_a   1.000
_cell.length_b   1.000
_cell.length_c   1.000
_cell.angle_alpha   90.00
_cell.angle_beta   90.00
_cell.angle_gamma   90.00
#
_symmetry.space_group_name_H-M   'P 1'
#
loop_
_entity.id
_entity.type
_entity.pdbx_description
1 polymer ?
#
loop_
_entity_poly.entity_id
_entity_poly.type
_entity_poly.pdbx_seq_one_letter_code
_entity_poly.pdbx_strand_id
1 'polypeptide(L)'
;LENEINKNALIIGARNMNQESVPKKSSFGNRFSNFWFWVETGIELQDTQSGFRLYPLLAMKDISFNTTKFEFEIEVIVKAAWSGIYIKNIPIQVFYNKNKQVSHFRPLVDFTRISILNTWLVILTFLYIKPRNIFRKFKIKGIKRFLIEDLLGSYDSSIKKALSVALGIFIGILPFWGFQTVIVIFLAILLKLNKAIAFVFSNISLPPFIPFIIYASYKIGQFALGIDYNYSMEEIINNFEIYKHLKSYIIGSFLFATISSIILGILSYLIFSIFKRNKIIINNG
;
A
#
# COMPACT_ATOMS: atom_id res chain seq x y z
N LEU A 1 13.17 -6.68 -33.10
CA LEU A 1 12.51 -7.44 -32.01
C LEU A 1 13.40 -8.55 -31.47
N GLU A 2 14.24 -9.19 -32.29
CA GLU A 2 15.21 -10.22 -31.82
C GLU A 2 16.24 -9.71 -30.81
N ASN A 3 16.53 -8.40 -30.82
CA ASN A 3 17.50 -7.77 -29.92
C ASN A 3 16.88 -7.04 -28.70
N GLU A 4 15.56 -7.09 -28.46
CA GLU A 4 15.01 -6.53 -27.21
C GLU A 4 15.03 -7.56 -26.08
N ILE A 5 15.54 -7.13 -24.91
CA ILE A 5 15.84 -7.91 -23.70
C ILE A 5 14.62 -8.64 -23.11
N ASN A 6 13.41 -8.36 -23.59
CA ASN A 6 12.17 -8.90 -23.03
C ASN A 6 11.25 -9.43 -24.15
N LYS A 7 11.37 -10.71 -24.48
CA LYS A 7 10.52 -11.38 -25.50
C LYS A 7 9.02 -11.38 -25.15
N ASN A 8 8.66 -11.02 -23.91
CA ASN A 8 7.30 -10.95 -23.39
C ASN A 8 6.85 -9.49 -23.15
N ALA A 9 7.02 -8.62 -24.15
CA ALA A 9 6.63 -7.21 -24.06
C ALA A 9 5.41 -6.88 -24.94
N LEU A 10 4.48 -6.10 -24.40
CA LEU A 10 3.42 -5.42 -25.13
C LEU A 10 3.94 -4.06 -25.59
N ILE A 11 4.00 -3.86 -26.91
CA ILE A 11 4.54 -2.64 -27.49
C ILE A 11 3.39 -1.82 -28.07
N ILE A 12 3.33 -0.53 -27.70
CA ILE A 12 2.29 0.40 -28.14
C ILE A 12 2.95 1.56 -28.88
N GLY A 13 2.58 1.79 -30.14
CA GLY A 13 3.09 2.93 -30.89
C GLY A 13 2.57 4.24 -30.31
N ALA A 14 3.43 5.09 -29.74
CA ALA A 14 3.06 6.39 -29.20
C ALA A 14 3.06 7.48 -30.26
N ARG A 15 1.92 8.14 -30.44
CA ARG A 15 1.78 9.25 -31.38
C ARG A 15 2.25 10.54 -30.72
N ASN A 16 2.81 11.46 -31.50
CA ASN A 16 3.13 12.78 -30.99
C ASN A 16 1.88 13.65 -30.89
N MET A 17 1.21 13.60 -29.73
CA MET A 17 -0.04 14.32 -29.48
C MET A 17 0.12 15.84 -29.26
N ASN A 18 1.35 16.35 -29.30
CA ASN A 18 1.67 17.78 -29.17
C ASN A 18 1.78 18.51 -30.53
N GLN A 19 1.53 17.82 -31.64
CA GLN A 19 1.53 18.44 -32.97
C GLN A 19 0.24 19.25 -33.20
N GLU A 20 0.37 20.42 -33.85
CA GLU A 20 -0.77 21.30 -34.17
C GLU A 20 -1.85 20.65 -35.04
N SER A 21 -1.50 19.57 -35.75
CA SER A 21 -2.40 18.79 -36.59
C SER A 21 -3.39 17.92 -35.81
N VAL A 22 -3.21 17.75 -34.49
CA VAL A 22 -4.06 16.88 -33.65
C VAL A 22 -5.27 17.67 -33.09
N PRO A 23 -6.52 17.18 -33.27
CA PRO A 23 -7.69 17.83 -32.69
C PRO A 23 -7.62 17.91 -31.15
N LYS A 24 -7.88 19.10 -30.58
CA LYS A 24 -7.83 19.34 -29.12
C LYS A 24 -8.68 18.35 -28.29
N LYS A 25 -9.85 17.94 -28.80
CA LYS A 25 -10.73 16.93 -28.15
C LYS A 25 -10.05 15.55 -28.05
N SER A 26 -9.27 15.15 -29.05
CA SER A 26 -8.54 13.88 -29.06
C SER A 26 -7.37 13.91 -28.07
N SER A 27 -6.68 15.04 -27.96
CA SER A 27 -5.61 15.23 -26.97
C SER A 27 -6.13 15.11 -25.53
N PHE A 28 -7.29 15.70 -25.22
CA PHE A 28 -7.92 15.55 -23.89
C PHE A 28 -8.30 14.09 -23.59
N GLY A 29 -8.96 13.41 -24.53
CA GLY A 29 -9.32 12.00 -24.37
C GLY A 29 -8.11 11.10 -24.09
N ASN A 30 -7.01 11.32 -24.82
CA ASN A 30 -5.77 10.57 -24.59
C ASN A 30 -5.18 10.81 -23.20
N ARG A 31 -5.12 12.08 -22.75
CA ARG A 31 -4.66 12.39 -21.39
C ARG A 31 -5.53 11.74 -20.32
N PHE A 32 -6.84 11.74 -20.52
CA PHE A 32 -7.79 11.09 -19.62
C PHE A 32 -7.57 9.57 -19.57
N SER A 33 -7.39 8.90 -20.71
CA SER A 33 -7.09 7.47 -20.75
C SER A 33 -5.74 7.13 -20.11
N ASN A 34 -4.70 7.93 -20.36
CA ASN A 34 -3.38 7.75 -19.74
C ASN A 34 -3.46 7.86 -18.21
N PHE A 35 -4.23 8.83 -17.70
CA PHE A 35 -4.45 9.00 -16.27
C PHE A 35 -5.08 7.76 -15.64
N TRP A 36 -6.19 7.24 -16.19
CA TRP A 36 -6.86 6.06 -15.64
C TRP A 36 -5.98 4.81 -15.69
N PHE A 37 -5.28 4.60 -16.81
CA PHE A 37 -4.33 3.50 -16.94
C PHE A 37 -3.23 3.58 -15.86
N TRP A 38 -2.69 4.78 -15.60
CA TRP A 38 -1.71 4.99 -14.55
C TRP A 38 -2.29 4.73 -13.15
N VAL A 39 -3.53 5.15 -12.87
CA VAL A 39 -4.20 4.87 -11.58
C VAL A 39 -4.35 3.35 -11.36
N GLU A 40 -4.73 2.62 -12.40
CA GLU A 40 -5.04 1.18 -12.34
C GLU A 40 -3.78 0.30 -12.31
N THR A 41 -2.69 0.73 -12.96
CA THR A 41 -1.48 -0.09 -13.14
C THR A 41 -0.24 0.45 -12.41
N GLY A 42 -0.19 1.76 -12.17
CA GLY A 42 0.98 2.49 -11.70
C GLY A 42 2.06 2.72 -12.76
N ILE A 43 1.80 2.39 -14.03
CA ILE A 43 2.74 2.53 -15.14
C ILE A 43 2.41 3.80 -15.93
N GLU A 44 3.43 4.60 -16.21
CA GLU A 44 3.27 5.79 -17.05
C GLU A 44 3.49 5.44 -18.52
N LEU A 45 2.52 5.82 -19.36
CA LEU A 45 2.54 5.65 -20.82
C LEU A 45 2.19 6.98 -21.50
N GLN A 46 2.81 7.23 -22.65
CA GLN A 46 2.63 8.47 -23.41
C GLN A 46 1.33 8.47 -24.21
N ASP A 47 0.93 7.31 -24.73
CA ASP A 47 -0.28 7.17 -25.54
C ASP A 47 -0.85 5.76 -25.35
N THR A 48 -1.93 5.70 -24.58
CA THR A 48 -2.69 4.47 -24.33
C THR A 48 -3.75 4.24 -25.40
N GLN A 49 -4.19 5.29 -26.12
CA GLN A 49 -5.25 5.20 -27.12
C GLN A 49 -4.76 4.84 -28.52
N SER A 50 -3.48 4.57 -28.70
CA SER A 50 -2.99 4.13 -30.00
C SER A 50 -3.39 2.68 -30.24
N GLY A 51 -4.15 2.44 -31.31
CA GLY A 51 -4.51 1.09 -31.76
C GLY A 51 -3.34 0.34 -32.42
N PHE A 52 -2.22 1.00 -32.73
CA PHE A 52 -1.06 0.36 -33.34
C PHE A 52 -0.20 -0.32 -32.27
N ARG A 53 -0.41 -1.63 -32.10
CA ARG A 53 0.13 -2.41 -30.98
C ARG A 53 0.64 -3.77 -31.43
N LEU A 54 1.70 -4.24 -30.77
CA LEU A 54 2.23 -5.60 -30.89
C LEU A 54 1.97 -6.37 -29.59
N TYR A 55 1.32 -7.53 -29.71
CA TYR A 55 0.86 -8.32 -28.57
C TYR A 55 1.70 -9.60 -28.36
N PRO A 56 2.25 -9.85 -27.15
CA PRO A 56 2.95 -11.09 -26.84
C PRO A 56 1.94 -12.20 -26.50
N LEU A 57 1.37 -12.83 -27.53
CA LEU A 57 0.25 -13.78 -27.39
C LEU A 57 0.51 -14.91 -26.39
N LEU A 58 1.72 -15.48 -26.37
CA LEU A 58 2.09 -16.55 -25.44
C LEU A 58 2.04 -16.11 -23.96
N ALA A 59 2.46 -14.87 -23.67
CA ALA A 59 2.42 -14.32 -22.32
C ALA A 59 0.99 -13.92 -21.91
N MET A 60 0.11 -13.69 -22.89
CA MET A 60 -1.27 -13.27 -22.68
C MET A 60 -2.28 -14.43 -22.66
N LYS A 61 -1.84 -15.66 -22.93
CA LYS A 61 -2.73 -16.83 -23.12
C LYS A 61 -3.67 -17.09 -21.94
N ASP A 62 -3.24 -16.80 -20.71
CA ASP A 62 -3.98 -17.09 -19.47
C ASP A 62 -4.81 -15.88 -19.00
N ILE A 63 -4.87 -14.80 -19.79
CA ILE A 63 -5.62 -13.59 -19.48
C ILE A 63 -7.03 -13.71 -20.08
N SER A 64 -8.05 -13.64 -19.24
CA SER A 64 -9.43 -13.54 -19.70
C SER A 64 -9.82 -12.09 -19.97
N PHE A 65 -10.57 -11.85 -21.04
CA PHE A 65 -11.11 -10.53 -21.41
C PHE A 65 -12.64 -10.60 -21.43
N ASN A 66 -13.28 -9.51 -21.02
CA ASN A 66 -14.73 -9.42 -20.83
C ASN A 66 -15.39 -8.46 -21.82
N THR A 67 -14.60 -7.63 -22.51
CA THR A 67 -15.09 -6.57 -23.40
C THR A 67 -14.65 -6.79 -24.85
N THR A 68 -15.33 -6.15 -25.80
CA THR A 68 -15.14 -6.41 -27.25
C THR A 68 -14.98 -5.16 -28.13
N LYS A 69 -15.19 -3.96 -27.60
CA LYS A 69 -15.20 -2.69 -28.36
C LYS A 69 -14.08 -1.76 -27.88
N PHE A 70 -14.30 -0.44 -27.85
CA PHE A 70 -13.33 0.52 -27.31
C PHE A 70 -12.87 0.21 -25.88
N GLU A 71 -13.75 -0.39 -25.07
CA GLU A 71 -13.42 -0.90 -23.73
C GLU A 71 -12.30 -1.94 -23.77
N PHE A 72 -12.24 -2.79 -24.81
CA PHE A 72 -11.23 -3.83 -24.96
C PHE A 72 -9.83 -3.24 -25.12
N GLU A 73 -9.71 -2.10 -25.82
CA GLU A 73 -8.42 -1.42 -25.96
C GLU A 73 -7.84 -0.98 -24.62
N ILE A 74 -8.68 -0.73 -23.62
CA ILE A 74 -8.30 -0.38 -22.25
C ILE A 74 -8.09 -1.64 -21.42
N GLU A 75 -9.05 -2.56 -21.44
CA GLU A 75 -9.02 -3.80 -20.66
C GLU A 75 -7.75 -4.62 -20.96
N VAL A 76 -7.38 -4.72 -22.24
CA VAL A 76 -6.25 -5.54 -22.68
C VAL A 76 -4.92 -5.06 -22.10
N ILE A 77 -4.69 -3.74 -22.07
CA ILE A 77 -3.43 -3.18 -21.57
C ILE A 77 -3.37 -3.22 -20.05
N VAL A 78 -4.50 -3.00 -19.38
CA VAL A 78 -4.60 -3.02 -17.92
C VAL A 78 -4.38 -4.44 -17.40
N LYS A 79 -5.08 -5.43 -17.97
CA LYS A 79 -4.91 -6.83 -17.58
C LYS A 79 -3.53 -7.38 -17.94
N ALA A 80 -2.94 -6.96 -19.07
CA ALA A 80 -1.56 -7.30 -19.38
C ALA A 80 -0.59 -6.79 -18.30
N ALA A 81 -0.74 -5.54 -17.86
CA ALA A 81 0.07 -4.96 -16.79
C ALA A 81 -0.09 -5.73 -15.46
N TRP A 82 -1.33 -6.07 -15.09
CA TRP A 82 -1.62 -6.81 -13.85
C TRP A 82 -1.09 -8.25 -13.86
N SER A 83 -0.91 -8.83 -15.05
CA SER A 83 -0.26 -10.14 -15.24
C SER A 83 1.27 -10.06 -15.24
N GLY A 84 1.84 -8.84 -15.12
CA GLY A 84 3.28 -8.64 -15.09
C GLY A 84 3.95 -8.59 -16.46
N ILE A 85 3.17 -8.46 -17.54
CA ILE A 85 3.70 -8.26 -18.89
C ILE A 85 4.30 -6.86 -18.96
N TYR A 86 5.51 -6.77 -19.51
CA TYR A 86 6.18 -5.48 -19.66
C TYR A 86 5.51 -4.68 -20.79
N ILE A 87 5.11 -3.44 -20.50
CA ILE A 87 4.43 -2.56 -21.47
C ILE A 87 5.32 -1.36 -21.75
N LYS A 88 5.52 -1.04 -23.03
CA LYS A 88 6.37 0.08 -23.46
C LYS A 88 5.77 0.82 -24.65
N ASN A 89 5.92 2.15 -24.63
CA ASN A 89 5.65 2.98 -25.79
C ASN A 89 6.87 3.09 -26.72
N ILE A 90 6.65 3.01 -28.02
CA ILE A 90 7.64 3.31 -29.06
C ILE A 90 7.11 4.46 -29.91
N PRO A 91 7.88 5.55 -30.14
CA PRO A 91 7.39 6.67 -30.92
C PRO A 91 7.07 6.27 -32.36
N ILE A 92 5.92 6.71 -32.85
CA ILE A 92 5.48 6.52 -34.25
C ILE A 92 5.04 7.86 -34.85
N GLN A 93 5.23 8.01 -36.16
CA GLN A 93 4.72 9.13 -36.92
C GLN A 93 3.33 8.79 -37.46
N VAL A 94 2.39 9.73 -37.35
CA VAL A 94 1.01 9.57 -37.84
C VAL A 94 0.73 10.64 -38.87
N PHE A 95 0.21 10.21 -40.02
CA PHE A 95 -0.23 11.10 -41.08
C PHE A 95 -1.76 11.24 -41.03
N TYR A 96 -2.26 12.45 -40.72
CA TYR A 96 -3.70 12.74 -40.69
C TYR A 96 -4.17 13.25 -42.05
N ASN A 97 -4.90 12.42 -42.80
CA ASN A 97 -5.56 12.88 -44.02
C ASN A 97 -6.95 13.45 -43.67
N LYS A 98 -7.14 14.77 -43.87
CA LYS A 98 -8.36 15.52 -43.45
C LYS A 98 -9.65 15.02 -44.10
N ASN A 99 -9.57 14.30 -45.22
CA ASN A 99 -10.73 14.04 -46.07
C ASN A 99 -11.43 12.68 -45.86
N LYS A 100 -10.95 11.79 -44.97
CA LYS A 100 -11.48 10.41 -44.87
C LYS A 100 -11.50 9.78 -43.46
N GLN A 101 -11.50 10.54 -42.37
CA GLN A 101 -11.67 9.95 -41.03
C GLN A 101 -13.11 10.07 -40.53
N VAL A 102 -13.88 9.00 -40.73
CA VAL A 102 -15.17 8.82 -40.04
C VAL A 102 -14.87 8.15 -38.70
N SER A 103 -15.14 8.86 -37.59
CA SER A 103 -15.07 8.25 -36.27
C SER A 103 -16.33 7.44 -36.02
N HIS A 104 -16.18 6.14 -35.74
CA HIS A 104 -17.29 5.29 -35.30
C HIS A 104 -17.61 5.45 -33.81
N PHE A 105 -16.97 6.39 -33.11
CA PHE A 105 -17.17 6.63 -31.69
C PHE A 105 -18.51 7.32 -31.45
N ARG A 106 -19.36 6.71 -30.62
CA ARG A 106 -20.65 7.29 -30.20
C ARG A 106 -20.45 7.95 -28.84
N PRO A 107 -20.47 9.29 -28.74
CA PRO A 107 -20.00 10.01 -27.57
C PRO A 107 -20.62 9.58 -26.24
N LEU A 108 -21.94 9.35 -26.18
CA LEU A 108 -22.62 9.00 -24.93
C LEU A 108 -22.47 7.51 -24.58
N VAL A 109 -22.70 6.63 -25.55
CA VAL A 109 -22.74 5.19 -25.31
C VAL A 109 -21.35 4.62 -25.06
N ASP A 110 -20.35 5.03 -25.84
CA ASP A 110 -19.02 4.47 -25.72
C ASP A 110 -18.25 5.11 -24.54
N PHE A 111 -18.55 6.37 -24.19
CA PHE A 111 -18.00 7.00 -22.98
C PHE A 111 -18.55 6.38 -21.68
N THR A 112 -19.86 6.12 -21.61
CA THR A 112 -20.46 5.49 -20.42
C THR A 112 -19.92 4.08 -20.20
N ARG A 113 -19.82 3.30 -21.28
CA ARG A 113 -19.13 2.00 -21.34
C ARG A 113 -17.70 2.03 -20.77
N ILE A 114 -16.85 2.91 -21.30
CA ILE A 114 -15.48 3.11 -20.82
C ILE A 114 -15.47 3.51 -19.33
N SER A 115 -16.39 4.39 -18.92
CA SER A 115 -16.47 4.86 -17.53
C SER A 115 -16.83 3.74 -16.55
N ILE A 116 -17.78 2.87 -16.93
CA ILE A 116 -18.17 1.69 -16.14
C ILE A 116 -16.98 0.73 -16.04
N LEU A 117 -16.30 0.45 -17.16
CA LEU A 117 -15.12 -0.40 -17.17
C LEU A 117 -14.02 0.13 -16.24
N ASN A 118 -13.62 1.40 -16.36
CA ASN A 118 -12.58 1.99 -15.51
C ASN A 118 -12.99 1.97 -14.03
N THR A 119 -14.26 2.26 -13.72
CA THR A 119 -14.77 2.16 -12.34
C THR A 119 -14.57 0.76 -11.78
N TRP A 120 -14.92 -0.27 -12.55
CA TRP A 120 -14.73 -1.66 -12.18
C TRP A 120 -13.25 -2.03 -12.03
N LEU A 121 -12.38 -1.60 -12.97
CA LEU A 121 -10.95 -1.86 -12.94
C LEU A 121 -10.27 -1.20 -11.73
N VAL A 122 -10.65 0.02 -11.38
CA VAL A 122 -10.17 0.72 -10.18
C VAL A 122 -10.56 -0.02 -8.92
N ILE A 123 -11.83 -0.43 -8.79
CA ILE A 123 -12.30 -1.23 -7.65
C ILE A 123 -11.47 -2.51 -7.52
N LEU A 124 -11.29 -3.27 -8.61
CA LEU A 124 -10.45 -4.47 -8.61
C LEU A 124 -8.99 -4.18 -8.28
N THR A 125 -8.46 -3.03 -8.75
CA THR A 125 -7.08 -2.61 -8.49
C THR A 125 -6.83 -2.50 -6.99
N PHE A 126 -7.70 -1.77 -6.28
CA PHE A 126 -7.51 -1.49 -4.86
C PHE A 126 -7.93 -2.65 -3.96
N LEU A 127 -8.99 -3.39 -4.31
CA LEU A 127 -9.51 -4.48 -3.49
C LEU A 127 -8.77 -5.81 -3.69
N TYR A 128 -8.27 -6.09 -4.89
CA TYR A 128 -7.68 -7.40 -5.21
C TYR A 128 -6.23 -7.30 -5.70
N ILE A 129 -5.94 -6.49 -6.74
CA ILE A 129 -4.63 -6.51 -7.40
C ILE A 129 -3.52 -5.98 -6.50
N LYS A 130 -3.70 -4.81 -5.87
CA LYS A 130 -2.69 -4.25 -4.95
C LYS A 130 -2.45 -5.15 -3.74
N PRO A 131 -3.49 -5.62 -2.99
CA PRO A 131 -3.29 -6.59 -1.91
C PRO A 131 -2.61 -7.88 -2.38
N ARG A 132 -3.02 -8.46 -3.51
CA ARG A 132 -2.40 -9.66 -4.09
C ARG A 132 -0.93 -9.44 -4.39
N ASN A 133 -0.57 -8.32 -5.01
CA ASN A 133 0.81 -8.01 -5.37
C ASN A 133 1.68 -7.77 -4.13
N ILE A 134 1.12 -7.12 -3.10
CA ILE A 134 1.75 -6.98 -1.79
C ILE A 134 2.00 -8.37 -1.19
N PHE A 135 0.99 -9.22 -1.12
CA PHE A 135 1.09 -10.58 -0.57
C PHE A 135 2.09 -11.46 -1.34
N ARG A 136 2.12 -11.39 -2.67
CA ARG A 136 3.11 -12.08 -3.52
C ARG A 136 4.53 -11.60 -3.21
N LYS A 137 4.73 -10.28 -3.08
CA LYS A 137 6.03 -9.72 -2.66
C LYS A 137 6.43 -10.23 -1.27
N PHE A 138 5.49 -10.29 -0.31
CA PHE A 138 5.74 -10.85 1.02
C PHE A 138 6.13 -12.33 0.99
N LYS A 139 5.40 -13.17 0.23
CA LYS A 139 5.69 -14.61 0.10
C LYS A 139 7.06 -14.88 -0.54
N ILE A 140 7.43 -14.11 -1.56
CA ILE A 140 8.70 -14.27 -2.29
C ILE A 140 9.89 -13.76 -1.48
N LYS A 141 9.76 -12.64 -0.77
CA LYS A 141 10.86 -12.07 0.01
C LYS A 141 11.06 -12.78 1.36
N GLY A 142 10.04 -13.46 1.89
CA GLY A 142 10.07 -14.03 3.24
C GLY A 142 9.93 -12.94 4.30
N ILE A 143 9.04 -13.16 5.27
CA ILE A 143 8.72 -12.22 6.36
C ILE A 143 9.99 -11.72 7.05
N LYS A 144 10.95 -12.60 7.29
CA LYS A 144 12.22 -12.27 7.96
C LYS A 144 13.06 -11.26 7.19
N ARG A 145 13.17 -11.39 5.86
CA ARG A 145 14.00 -10.49 5.04
C ARG A 145 13.29 -9.16 4.76
N PHE A 146 11.97 -9.18 4.56
CA PHE A 146 11.17 -7.96 4.48
C PHE A 146 11.26 -7.15 5.78
N LEU A 147 11.11 -7.81 6.93
CA LEU A 147 11.26 -7.16 8.24
C LEU A 147 12.68 -6.65 8.44
N ILE A 148 13.73 -7.41 8.11
CA ILE A 148 15.12 -6.95 8.27
C ILE A 148 15.43 -5.78 7.33
N GLU A 149 15.04 -5.83 6.05
CA GLU A 149 15.31 -4.76 5.09
C GLU A 149 14.51 -3.48 5.39
N ASP A 150 13.24 -3.57 5.82
CA ASP A 150 12.42 -2.38 6.11
C ASP A 150 12.58 -1.86 7.55
N LEU A 151 12.78 -2.74 8.56
CA LEU A 151 13.06 -2.34 9.95
C LEU A 151 14.52 -1.87 10.11
N LEU A 152 15.50 -2.65 9.65
CA LEU A 152 16.93 -2.37 9.86
C LEU A 152 17.59 -1.67 8.65
N GLY A 153 17.14 -1.96 7.43
CA GLY A 153 17.72 -1.41 6.18
C GLY A 153 17.16 -0.06 5.74
N SER A 154 16.10 0.47 6.37
CA SER A 154 15.65 1.84 6.11
C SER A 154 16.75 2.86 6.45
N TYR A 155 17.01 3.81 5.55
CA TYR A 155 17.94 4.94 5.72
C TYR A 155 17.47 5.95 6.80
N ASP A 156 16.40 5.64 7.52
CA ASP A 156 15.87 6.47 8.59
C ASP A 156 16.87 6.59 9.75
N SER A 157 16.88 7.76 10.40
CA SER A 157 17.71 8.00 11.58
C SER A 157 17.30 7.10 12.75
N SER A 158 18.24 6.78 13.64
CA SER A 158 17.98 5.95 14.83
C SER A 158 16.86 6.53 15.71
N ILE A 159 16.77 7.86 15.80
CA ILE A 159 15.68 8.56 16.50
C ILE A 159 14.33 8.27 15.83
N LYS A 160 14.24 8.40 14.50
CA LYS A 160 13.00 8.17 13.77
C LYS A 160 12.52 6.72 13.90
N LYS A 161 13.44 5.75 13.88
CA LYS A 161 13.13 4.34 14.13
C LYS A 161 12.61 4.14 15.56
N ALA A 162 13.29 4.68 16.56
CA ALA A 162 12.87 4.60 17.96
C ALA A 162 11.50 5.24 18.22
N LEU A 163 11.24 6.42 17.66
CA LEU A 163 9.92 7.07 17.75
C LEU A 163 8.83 6.24 17.05
N SER A 164 9.16 5.54 15.96
CA SER A 164 8.23 4.63 15.29
C SER A 164 7.90 3.42 16.17
N VAL A 165 8.89 2.87 16.89
CA VAL A 165 8.67 1.80 17.88
C VAL A 165 7.80 2.29 19.02
N ALA A 166 8.11 3.46 19.58
CA ALA A 166 7.35 4.07 20.68
C ALA A 166 5.89 4.30 20.28
N LEU A 167 5.64 4.88 19.10
CA LEU A 167 4.28 5.07 18.56
C LEU A 167 3.55 3.73 18.41
N GLY A 168 4.23 2.72 17.86
CA GLY A 168 3.68 1.37 17.72
C GLY A 168 3.24 0.81 19.06
N ILE A 169 4.12 0.79 20.06
CA ILE A 169 3.82 0.26 21.41
C ILE A 169 2.71 1.04 22.11
N PHE A 170 2.73 2.37 21.97
CA PHE A 170 1.72 3.23 22.57
C PHE A 170 0.32 2.89 22.05
N ILE A 171 0.15 2.89 20.72
CA ILE A 171 -1.11 2.47 20.08
C ILE A 171 -1.38 0.98 20.31
N GLY A 172 -0.31 0.19 20.48
CA GLY A 172 -0.23 -1.22 20.82
C GLY A 172 -1.02 -1.64 22.05
N ILE A 173 -0.93 -0.84 23.09
CA ILE A 173 -1.48 -1.12 24.42
C ILE A 173 -2.88 -0.52 24.61
N LEU A 174 -3.19 0.56 23.88
CA LEU A 174 -4.47 1.24 23.99
C LEU A 174 -5.65 0.36 23.54
N PRO A 175 -6.84 0.52 24.13
CA PRO A 175 -8.02 -0.30 23.87
C PRO A 175 -8.73 0.03 22.54
N PHE A 176 -7.99 0.26 21.46
CA PHE A 176 -8.52 0.54 20.12
C PHE A 176 -8.72 -0.73 19.29
N TRP A 177 -9.41 -1.71 19.87
CA TRP A 177 -9.66 -3.02 19.27
C TRP A 177 -10.27 -2.87 17.87
N GLY A 178 -9.59 -3.42 16.86
CA GLY A 178 -10.02 -3.38 15.45
C GLY A 178 -9.61 -2.13 14.67
N PHE A 179 -9.29 -1.02 15.32
CA PHE A 179 -8.90 0.25 14.66
C PHE A 179 -7.42 0.60 14.79
N GLN A 180 -6.69 -0.15 15.62
CA GLN A 180 -5.27 0.04 15.93
C GLN A 180 -4.38 0.21 14.69
N THR A 181 -4.52 -0.67 13.70
CA THR A 181 -3.74 -0.63 12.44
C THR A 181 -3.98 0.65 11.66
N VAL A 182 -5.23 1.12 11.59
CA VAL A 182 -5.56 2.35 10.87
C VAL A 182 -4.98 3.55 11.59
N ILE A 183 -5.14 3.61 12.92
CA ILE A 183 -4.65 4.71 13.76
C ILE A 183 -3.12 4.80 13.70
N VAL A 184 -2.41 3.67 13.84
CA VAL A 184 -0.93 3.68 13.84
C VAL A 184 -0.37 4.08 12.48
N ILE A 185 -0.95 3.61 11.37
CA ILE A 185 -0.49 3.96 10.03
C ILE A 185 -0.78 5.44 9.76
N PHE A 186 -1.96 5.92 10.13
CA PHE A 186 -2.35 7.32 9.98
C PHE A 186 -1.39 8.25 10.77
N LEU A 187 -1.17 7.97 12.06
CA LEU A 187 -0.25 8.76 12.88
C LEU A 187 1.20 8.65 12.40
N ALA A 188 1.64 7.47 11.94
CA ALA A 188 2.97 7.31 11.37
C ALA A 188 3.15 8.15 10.09
N ILE A 189 2.12 8.28 9.25
CA ILE A 189 2.14 9.18 8.09
C ILE A 189 2.19 10.64 8.54
N LEU A 190 1.31 11.03 9.47
CA LEU A 190 1.17 12.40 9.96
C LEU A 190 2.47 12.90 10.62
N LEU A 191 3.09 12.06 11.44
CA LEU A 191 4.35 12.33 12.13
C LEU A 191 5.59 12.06 11.26
N LYS A 192 5.41 11.71 9.99
CA LYS A 192 6.47 11.36 9.04
C LYS A 192 7.43 10.27 9.56
N LEU A 193 6.91 9.31 10.34
CA LEU A 193 7.63 8.19 10.94
C LEU A 193 7.68 6.96 10.00
N ASN A 194 8.41 5.92 10.41
CA ASN A 194 8.49 4.67 9.65
C ASN A 194 7.23 3.81 9.92
N LYS A 195 6.35 3.76 8.92
CA LYS A 195 5.06 3.06 8.96
C LYS A 195 5.21 1.56 9.23
N ALA A 196 6.25 0.92 8.70
CA ALA A 196 6.46 -0.51 8.86
C ALA A 196 6.87 -0.84 10.30
N ILE A 197 7.82 -0.09 10.86
CA ILE A 197 8.24 -0.24 12.27
C ILE A 197 7.05 0.01 13.20
N ALA A 198 6.31 1.11 13.01
CA ALA A 198 5.17 1.44 13.87
C ALA A 198 4.08 0.36 13.81
N PHE A 199 3.75 -0.16 12.62
CA PHE A 199 2.79 -1.25 12.44
C PHE A 199 3.24 -2.54 13.13
N VAL A 200 4.51 -2.96 13.00
CA VAL A 200 4.99 -4.19 13.64
C VAL A 200 4.84 -4.10 15.15
N PHE A 201 5.25 -2.98 15.75
CA PHE A 201 5.22 -2.79 17.19
C PHE A 201 3.83 -2.48 17.76
N SER A 202 2.86 -2.07 16.93
CA SER A 202 1.46 -1.96 17.37
C SER A 202 0.77 -3.31 17.52
N ASN A 203 1.29 -4.37 16.90
CA ASN A 203 0.75 -5.73 17.06
C ASN A 203 1.31 -6.41 18.32
N ILE A 204 1.60 -5.66 19.39
CA ILE A 204 2.04 -6.23 20.68
C ILE A 204 0.88 -6.91 21.44
N SER A 205 -0.36 -6.50 21.15
CA SER A 205 -1.61 -7.03 21.71
C SER A 205 -2.12 -8.29 20.99
N LEU A 206 -1.24 -9.20 20.57
CA LEU A 206 -1.67 -10.50 20.01
C LEU A 206 -2.52 -11.27 21.02
N PRO A 207 -3.45 -12.13 20.58
CA PRO A 207 -4.40 -12.82 21.47
C PRO A 207 -3.80 -13.43 22.75
N PRO A 208 -2.60 -14.06 22.72
CA PRO A 208 -1.97 -14.59 23.94
C PRO A 208 -1.51 -13.52 24.93
N PHE A 209 -1.18 -12.31 24.47
CA PHE A 209 -0.68 -11.21 25.30
C PHE A 209 -1.78 -10.29 25.82
N ILE A 210 -2.99 -10.34 25.23
CA ILE A 210 -4.14 -9.52 25.63
C ILE A 210 -4.43 -9.60 27.14
N PRO A 211 -4.51 -10.80 27.78
CA PRO A 211 -4.84 -10.87 29.20
C PRO A 211 -3.81 -10.14 30.07
N PHE A 212 -2.52 -10.26 29.73
CA PHE A 212 -1.43 -9.59 30.46
C PHE A 212 -1.49 -8.07 30.30
N ILE A 213 -1.79 -7.57 29.10
CA ILE A 213 -1.93 -6.13 28.84
C ILE A 213 -3.13 -5.58 29.61
N ILE A 214 -4.26 -6.28 29.61
CA ILE A 214 -5.46 -5.90 30.36
C ILE A 214 -5.15 -5.87 31.86
N TYR A 215 -4.53 -6.92 32.39
CA TYR A 215 -4.16 -7.00 33.80
C TYR A 215 -3.19 -5.88 34.22
N ALA A 216 -2.13 -5.66 33.45
CA ALA A 216 -1.15 -4.61 33.73
C ALA A 216 -1.79 -3.21 33.66
N SER A 217 -2.59 -2.95 32.62
CA SER A 217 -3.35 -1.71 32.49
C SER A 217 -4.25 -1.52 33.70
N TYR A 218 -4.99 -2.55 34.09
CA TYR A 218 -5.89 -2.49 35.23
C TYR A 218 -5.16 -2.17 36.55
N LYS A 219 -4.08 -2.88 36.87
CA LYS A 219 -3.28 -2.65 38.10
C LYS A 219 -2.70 -1.24 38.15
N ILE A 220 -2.18 -0.75 37.03
CA ILE A 220 -1.66 0.60 36.92
C ILE A 220 -2.78 1.64 37.08
N GLY A 221 -3.97 1.36 36.55
CA GLY A 221 -5.15 2.21 36.70
C GLY A 221 -5.71 2.26 38.12
N GLN A 222 -5.75 1.12 38.81
CA GLN A 222 -6.12 1.04 40.24
C GLN A 222 -5.18 1.89 41.09
N PHE A 223 -3.87 1.72 40.89
CA PHE A 223 -2.85 2.50 41.58
C PHE A 223 -3.01 4.00 41.31
N ALA A 224 -3.21 4.40 40.05
CA ALA A 224 -3.37 5.81 39.68
C ALA A 224 -4.65 6.45 40.23
N LEU A 225 -5.72 5.68 40.43
CA LEU A 225 -6.99 6.17 40.96
C LEU A 225 -7.09 6.05 42.49
N GLY A 226 -6.15 5.37 43.15
CA GLY A 226 -6.20 5.07 44.57
C GLY A 226 -7.38 4.17 44.95
N ILE A 227 -7.79 3.26 44.05
CA ILE A 227 -8.92 2.35 44.26
C ILE A 227 -8.41 0.91 44.33
N ASP A 228 -8.56 0.29 45.50
CA ASP A 228 -8.25 -1.12 45.69
C ASP A 228 -9.49 -1.99 45.45
N TYR A 229 -9.56 -2.61 44.26
CA TYR A 229 -10.45 -3.75 44.05
C TYR A 229 -9.63 -5.04 44.17
N ASN A 230 -10.06 -5.94 45.05
CA ASN A 230 -9.52 -7.30 45.12
C ASN A 230 -10.09 -8.11 43.97
N TYR A 231 -9.30 -8.33 42.93
CA TYR A 231 -9.68 -9.19 41.80
C TYR A 231 -8.52 -10.09 41.42
N SER A 232 -8.84 -11.36 41.18
CA SER A 232 -7.87 -12.37 40.74
C SER A 232 -7.73 -12.38 39.21
N MET A 233 -6.61 -12.90 38.70
CA MET A 233 -6.39 -13.02 37.25
C MET A 233 -7.45 -13.92 36.58
N GLU A 234 -7.98 -14.90 37.31
CA GLU A 234 -8.98 -15.86 36.83
C GLU A 234 -10.35 -15.22 36.59
N GLU A 235 -10.78 -14.28 37.44
CA GLU A 235 -12.06 -13.59 37.27
C GLU A 235 -12.06 -12.61 36.10
N ILE A 236 -10.90 -11.99 35.76
CA ILE A 236 -10.76 -11.12 34.57
C ILE A 236 -10.97 -11.92 33.28
N ILE A 237 -10.47 -13.16 33.26
CA ILE A 237 -10.57 -14.05 32.10
C ILE A 237 -12.00 -14.56 31.93
N ASN A 238 -12.67 -14.91 33.03
CA ASN A 238 -13.95 -15.59 33.01
C ASN A 238 -15.16 -14.67 32.92
N ASN A 239 -15.14 -13.48 33.53
CA ASN A 239 -16.35 -12.67 33.66
C ASN A 239 -16.47 -11.53 32.65
N PHE A 240 -15.39 -11.11 31.98
CA PHE A 240 -15.40 -10.02 30.97
C PHE A 240 -16.29 -8.80 31.31
N GLU A 241 -16.56 -8.55 32.60
CA GLU A 241 -17.33 -7.40 33.09
C GLU A 241 -16.43 -6.16 33.10
N ILE A 242 -15.80 -5.90 31.96
CA ILE A 242 -14.94 -4.73 31.70
C ILE A 242 -15.70 -3.44 32.03
N TYR A 243 -17.03 -3.45 31.95
CA TYR A 243 -17.92 -2.32 32.21
C TYR A 243 -17.84 -1.79 33.65
N LYS A 244 -17.70 -2.65 34.68
CA LYS A 244 -17.67 -2.20 36.09
C LYS A 244 -16.41 -1.41 36.43
N HIS A 245 -15.32 -1.61 35.69
CA HIS A 245 -14.04 -0.95 35.94
C HIS A 245 -13.38 -0.37 34.69
N LEU A 246 -14.21 -0.01 33.70
CA LEU A 246 -13.78 0.54 32.42
C LEU A 246 -12.93 1.81 32.64
N LYS A 247 -13.25 2.61 33.66
CA LYS A 247 -12.49 3.81 34.03
C LYS A 247 -11.05 3.48 34.44
N SER A 248 -10.86 2.51 35.34
CA SER A 248 -9.52 2.08 35.77
C SER A 248 -8.74 1.46 34.61
N TYR A 249 -9.40 0.62 33.79
CA TYR A 249 -8.76 0.04 32.62
C TYR A 249 -8.34 1.09 31.59
N ILE A 250 -9.19 2.05 31.23
CA ILE A 250 -8.86 3.11 30.27
C ILE A 250 -7.70 3.94 30.81
N ILE A 251 -7.82 4.51 32.01
CA ILE A 251 -6.78 5.37 32.60
C ILE A 251 -5.47 4.61 32.73
N GLY A 252 -5.55 3.38 33.21
CA GLY A 252 -4.40 2.51 33.35
C GLY A 252 -3.77 2.11 32.02
N SER A 253 -4.54 1.87 30.97
CA SER A 253 -4.03 1.57 29.62
C SER A 253 -3.29 2.75 29.02
N PHE A 254 -3.78 3.99 29.20
CA PHE A 254 -3.07 5.20 28.76
C PHE A 254 -1.77 5.38 29.54
N LEU A 255 -1.80 5.22 30.87
CA LEU A 255 -0.60 5.35 31.70
C LEU A 255 0.43 4.26 31.36
N PHE A 256 -0.01 3.01 31.25
CA PHE A 256 0.83 1.87 30.88
C PHE A 256 1.40 2.00 29.46
N ALA A 257 0.60 2.46 28.49
CA ALA A 257 1.05 2.74 27.13
C ALA A 257 2.13 3.83 27.12
N THR A 258 1.92 4.91 27.89
CA THR A 258 2.87 6.02 27.97
C THR A 258 4.20 5.55 28.56
N ILE A 259 4.18 4.87 29.71
CA ILE A 259 5.38 4.35 30.38
C ILE A 259 6.11 3.35 29.47
N SER A 260 5.39 2.37 28.92
CA SER A 260 5.97 1.34 28.07
C SER A 260 6.57 1.92 26.79
N SER A 261 5.89 2.88 26.16
CA SER A 261 6.37 3.52 24.93
C SER A 261 7.64 4.33 25.16
N ILE A 262 7.77 5.03 26.30
CA ILE A 262 8.99 5.77 26.66
C ILE A 262 10.14 4.80 26.91
N ILE A 263 9.95 3.79 27.78
CA ILE A 263 11.00 2.84 28.14
C ILE A 263 11.49 2.08 26.91
N LEU A 264 10.58 1.46 26.16
CA LEU A 264 10.94 0.66 24.99
C LEU A 264 11.39 1.52 23.81
N GLY A 265 10.91 2.77 23.71
CA GLY A 265 11.41 3.76 22.77
C GLY A 265 12.87 4.13 23.02
N ILE A 266 13.24 4.43 24.28
CA ILE A 266 14.62 4.72 24.68
C ILE A 266 15.51 3.50 24.45
N LEU A 267 15.08 2.31 24.87
CA LEU A 267 15.81 1.07 24.65
C LEU A 267 16.05 0.84 23.14
N SER A 268 15.03 1.04 22.32
CA SER A 268 15.14 0.91 20.86
C SER A 268 16.11 1.92 20.27
N TYR A 269 16.13 3.17 20.77
CA TYR A 269 17.09 4.17 20.36
C TYR A 269 18.54 3.74 20.64
N LEU A 270 18.81 3.21 21.85
CA LEU A 270 20.12 2.70 22.22
C LEU A 270 20.54 1.56 21.28
N ILE A 271 19.65 0.60 21.05
CA ILE A 271 19.87 -0.52 20.12
C ILE A 271 20.21 -0.01 18.72
N PHE A 272 19.36 0.85 18.13
CA PHE A 272 19.60 1.39 16.78
C PHE A 272 20.84 2.28 16.69
N SER A 273 21.24 2.94 17.77
CA SER A 273 22.47 3.74 17.83
C SER A 273 23.72 2.85 17.78
N ILE A 274 23.75 1.76 18.55
CA ILE A 274 24.84 0.79 18.57
C ILE A 274 25.00 0.14 17.19
N PHE A 275 23.91 -0.33 16.57
CA PHE A 275 23.95 -0.95 15.24
C PHE A 275 24.42 0.02 14.15
N LYS A 276 24.05 1.31 14.22
CA LYS A 276 24.54 2.32 13.27
C LYS A 276 26.05 2.52 13.38
N ARG A 277 26.59 2.53 14.60
CA ARG A 277 28.03 2.67 14.86
C ARG A 277 28.83 1.51 14.26
N ASN A 278 28.37 0.28 14.43
CA ASN A 278 29.06 -0.91 13.90
C ASN A 278 29.07 -0.94 12.37
N LYS A 279 28.00 -0.47 11.70
CA LYS A 279 27.94 -0.41 10.23
C LYS A 279 28.92 0.61 9.64
N ILE A 280 29.21 1.70 10.35
CA ILE A 280 30.21 2.70 9.92
C ILE A 280 31.63 2.13 10.05
N ILE A 281 31.90 1.36 11.11
CA ILE A 281 33.22 0.76 11.34
C ILE A 281 33.56 -0.29 10.27
N ILE A 282 32.59 -1.12 9.87
CA ILE A 282 32.78 -2.18 8.85
C ILE A 282 32.95 -1.61 7.43
N ASN A 283 32.39 -0.44 7.12
CA ASN A 283 32.53 0.18 5.80
C ASN A 283 33.80 1.04 5.66
N ASN A 284 34.50 1.33 6.76
CA ASN A 284 35.66 2.21 6.81
C ASN A 284 36.98 1.48 7.17
N GLY A 285 36.97 0.15 7.24
CA GLY A 285 38.16 -0.70 7.42
C GLY A 285 38.26 -1.70 6.28
#